data_AF-A0A6A1W5J7-F1
#
_entry.id   AF-A0A6A1W5J7-F1
#
_cell.length_a   1.000
_cell.length_b   1.000
_cell.length_c   1.000
_cell.angle_alpha   90.00
_cell.angle_beta   90.00
_cell.angle_gamma   90.00
#
_symmetry.space_group_name_H-M   'P 1'
#
loop_
_entity.id
_entity.type
_entity.pdbx_description
1 polymer ?
#
loop_
_entity_poly.entity_id
_entity_poly.type
_entity_poly.pdbx_seq_one_letter_code
_entity_poly.pdbx_strand_id
1 'polypeptide(L)' 'MVQRLTYRKRHSYTTKSNQHRVVKTLGGNRRTVNRAYSGVLSGGADRERIIRALLAEEQKIVKKVLKIQKAKEKQASKS' A
#
# COMPACT_ATOMS: atom_id res chain seq x y z
N MET A 1 -2.49 26.12 -23.57
CA MET A 1 -2.25 24.84 -24.30
C MET A 1 -2.65 23.68 -23.40
N VAL A 2 -3.48 22.73 -23.86
CA VAL A 2 -3.97 21.61 -23.03
C VAL A 2 -2.99 20.44 -23.09
N GLN A 3 -2.66 19.87 -21.94
CA GLN A 3 -1.72 18.75 -21.85
C GLN A 3 -2.41 17.42 -22.20
N ARG A 4 -1.91 16.74 -23.25
CA ARG A 4 -2.43 15.44 -23.73
C ARG A 4 -1.80 14.28 -22.94
N LEU A 5 -2.55 13.19 -22.83
CA LEU A 5 -2.12 11.96 -22.15
C LEU A 5 -1.85 10.86 -23.17
N THR A 6 -0.81 10.08 -22.93
CA THR A 6 -0.49 8.87 -23.68
C THR A 6 -0.57 7.65 -22.77
N TYR A 7 -1.03 6.52 -23.32
CA TYR A 7 -0.97 5.25 -22.61
C TYR A 7 0.49 4.82 -22.43
N ARG A 8 0.84 4.36 -21.22
CA ARG A 8 2.19 3.85 -20.92
C ARG A 8 2.34 2.36 -21.20
N LYS A 9 1.24 1.61 -21.22
CA LYS A 9 1.23 0.20 -21.63
C LYS A 9 1.19 0.13 -23.16
N ARG A 10 1.75 -0.94 -23.74
CA ARG A 10 1.67 -1.22 -25.20
C ARG A 10 0.24 -1.50 -25.68
N HIS A 11 -0.71 -1.72 -24.77
CA HIS A 11 -2.13 -1.89 -25.06
C HIS A 11 -2.82 -0.52 -25.17
N SER A 12 -3.27 -0.17 -26.38
CA SER A 12 -3.85 1.14 -26.73
C SER A 12 -5.37 1.23 -26.60
N TYR A 13 -6.06 0.10 -26.37
CA TYR A 13 -7.53 0.05 -26.36
C TYR A 13 -8.12 0.40 -24.98
N THR A 14 -9.34 0.97 -24.98
CA THR A 14 -10.09 1.41 -23.80
C THR A 14 -10.82 0.24 -23.11
N THR A 15 -10.06 -0.76 -22.65
CA THR A 15 -10.63 -1.94 -21.96
C THR A 15 -10.71 -1.73 -20.44
N LYS A 16 -11.52 -2.54 -19.74
CA LYS A 16 -11.58 -2.53 -18.26
C LYS A 16 -10.21 -2.76 -17.60
N SER A 17 -9.37 -3.60 -18.21
CA SER A 17 -7.99 -3.87 -17.76
C SER A 17 -7.02 -2.70 -17.99
N ASN A 18 -7.41 -1.70 -18.78
CA ASN A 18 -6.62 -0.54 -19.15
C ASN A 18 -7.17 0.76 -18.54
N GLN A 19 -7.85 0.67 -17.39
CA GLN A 19 -8.28 1.84 -16.63
C GLN A 19 -7.10 2.38 -15.83
N HIS A 20 -6.84 3.70 -15.92
CA HIS A 20 -5.73 4.35 -15.23
C HIS A 20 -6.18 5.66 -14.59
N ARG A 21 -5.59 6.00 -13.44
CA ARG A 21 -5.82 7.31 -12.83
C ARG A 21 -4.88 8.36 -13.44
N VAL A 22 -5.44 9.49 -13.86
CA VAL A 22 -4.68 10.66 -14.27
C VAL A 22 -4.20 11.42 -13.04
N VAL A 23 -2.91 11.70 -12.98
CA VAL A 23 -2.24 12.35 -11.85
C VAL A 23 -1.40 13.52 -12.37
N LYS A 24 -1.40 14.63 -11.65
CA LYS A 24 -0.47 15.75 -11.89
C LYS A 24 0.83 15.48 -11.15
N THR A 25 1.95 15.45 -11.87
CA THR A 25 3.27 15.32 -11.25
C THR A 25 3.80 16.68 -10.79
N LEU A 26 4.83 16.67 -9.94
CA LEU A 26 5.48 17.89 -9.44
C LEU A 26 6.02 18.79 -10.57
N GLY A 27 6.47 18.20 -11.69
CA GLY A 27 6.86 18.95 -12.88
C GLY A 27 5.70 19.49 -13.73
N GLY A 28 4.50 19.60 -13.16
CA GLY A 28 3.30 20.10 -13.83
C GLY A 28 2.66 19.16 -14.86
N ASN A 29 3.36 18.08 -15.23
CA ASN A 29 2.95 17.15 -16.27
C ASN A 29 1.86 16.17 -15.79
N ARG A 30 0.81 16.02 -16.58
CA ARG A 30 -0.20 14.97 -16.35
C ARG A 30 0.34 13.61 -16.81
N ARG A 31 0.24 12.60 -15.94
CA ARG A 31 0.65 11.21 -16.22
C ARG A 31 -0.36 10.22 -15.67
N THR A 32 -0.42 9.04 -16.26
CA THR A 32 -1.21 7.91 -15.75
C THR A 32 -0.35 7.00 -14.88
N VAL A 33 -0.87 6.62 -13.70
CA VAL A 33 -0.22 5.68 -12.78
C VAL A 33 -1.24 4.65 -12.31
N ASN A 34 -0.86 3.38 -12.31
CA ASN A 34 -1.68 2.26 -11.82
C ASN A 34 -1.05 1.69 -10.53
N ARG A 35 -1.30 2.37 -9.40
CA ARG A 35 -0.93 1.92 -8.05
C ARG A 35 -1.93 2.43 -7.00
N ALA A 36 -1.92 1.81 -5.82
CA ALA A 36 -2.69 2.26 -4.68
C ALA A 36 -2.32 3.70 -4.30
N TYR A 37 -3.32 4.49 -3.87
CA TYR A 37 -3.15 5.90 -3.49
C TYR A 37 -2.45 6.79 -4.55
N SER A 38 -2.48 6.40 -5.83
CA SER A 38 -1.90 7.18 -6.93
C SER A 38 -2.47 8.61 -6.96
N GLY A 39 -1.61 9.60 -7.08
CA GLY A 39 -1.99 11.03 -7.09
C GLY A 39 -2.27 11.66 -5.74
N VAL A 40 -2.26 10.87 -4.66
CA VAL A 40 -2.25 11.37 -3.28
C VAL A 40 -0.89 11.15 -2.65
N LEU A 41 -0.29 9.97 -2.85
CA LEU A 41 1.02 9.62 -2.30
C LEU A 41 2.09 9.45 -3.38
N SER A 42 3.34 9.74 -2.99
CA SER A 42 4.52 9.33 -3.74
C SER A 42 4.72 7.82 -3.64
N GLY A 43 5.43 7.22 -4.59
CA GLY A 43 5.72 5.78 -4.55
C GLY A 43 6.50 5.34 -3.31
N GLY A 44 7.37 6.20 -2.78
CA GLY A 44 8.09 5.95 -1.53
C GLY A 44 7.16 5.96 -0.32
N ALA A 45 6.29 6.97 -0.21
CA ALA A 45 5.33 7.07 0.88
C ALA A 45 4.29 5.93 0.86
N ASP A 46 3.86 5.51 -0.33
CA ASP A 46 2.99 4.34 -0.53
C ASP A 46 3.68 3.05 -0.05
N ARG A 47 4.95 2.85 -0.42
CA ARG A 47 5.75 1.71 0.04
C ARG A 47 5.93 1.69 1.57
N GLU A 48 6.29 2.82 2.17
CA GLU A 48 6.44 2.93 3.62
C GLU A 48 5.12 2.64 4.35
N ARG A 49 3.99 3.15 3.83
CA ARG A 49 2.67 2.88 4.39
C ARG A 49 2.35 1.39 4.40
N ILE A 50 2.58 0.71 3.28
CA ILE A 50 2.34 -0.74 3.15
C ILE A 50 3.23 -1.52 4.14
N ILE A 51 4.52 -1.21 4.19
CA ILE A 51 5.47 -1.90 5.09
C ILE A 51 5.11 -1.65 6.56
N ARG A 52 4.82 -0.41 6.94
CA ARG A 52 4.44 -0.08 8.34
C ARG A 52 3.15 -0.78 8.74
N ALA A 53 2.14 -0.81 7.87
CA ALA A 53 0.89 -1.51 8.15
C ALA A 53 1.11 -3.02 8.36
N LEU A 54 1.90 -3.65 7.49
CA LEU A 54 2.27 -5.07 7.60
C LEU A 54 2.98 -5.35 8.93
N LEU A 55 4.08 -4.64 9.20
CA LEU A 55 4.88 -4.88 10.41
C LEU A 55 4.10 -4.61 11.71
N ALA A 56 3.21 -3.60 11.72
CA ALA A 56 2.40 -3.32 12.89
C ALA A 56 1.39 -4.43 13.18
N GLU A 57 0.77 -5.03 12.15
CA GLU A 57 -0.10 -6.18 12.33
C GLU A 57 0.67 -7.42 12.81
N GLU A 58 1.84 -7.70 12.25
CA GLU A 58 2.71 -8.79 12.72
C GLU A 58 3.06 -8.62 14.21
N GLN A 59 3.48 -7.42 14.62
CA GLN A 59 3.79 -7.14 16.02
C GLN A 59 2.57 -7.28 16.94
N LYS A 60 1.35 -6.93 16.48
CA LYS A 60 0.12 -7.15 17.26
C LYS A 60 -0.13 -8.63 17.50
N ILE A 61 0.07 -9.48 16.49
CA ILE A 61 -0.10 -10.93 16.61
C ILE A 61 0.93 -11.49 17.59
N VAL A 62 2.21 -11.16 17.41
CA VAL A 62 3.29 -11.59 18.31
C VAL A 62 2.99 -11.19 19.76
N LYS A 63 2.55 -9.94 19.99
CA LYS A 63 2.21 -9.46 21.33
C LYS A 63 1.02 -10.21 21.95
N LYS A 64 0.03 -10.62 21.16
CA LYS A 64 -1.09 -11.46 21.63
C LYS A 64 -0.61 -12.85 22.01
N VAL A 65 0.19 -13.50 21.15
CA VAL A 65 0.72 -14.85 21.39
C VAL A 65 1.60 -14.89 22.64
N LEU A 66 2.53 -13.94 22.79
CA LEU A 66 3.40 -13.85 23.95
C LEU A 66 2.61 -13.65 25.26
N LYS A 67 1.51 -12.88 25.24
CA LYS A 67 0.63 -12.73 26.41
C LYS A 67 -0.06 -14.04 26.78
N ILE A 68 -0.54 -14.80 25.78
CA ILE A 68 -1.20 -16.09 26.00
C ILE A 68 -0.21 -17.11 26.59
N GLN A 69 1.01 -17.19 26.06
CA GLN A 69 2.05 -18.08 26.58
C GLN A 69 2.38 -17.78 28.04
N LYS A 70 2.64 -16.51 28.37
CA LYS A 70 2.90 -16.09 29.76
C LYS A 70 1.74 -16.37 30.72
N ALA A 71 0.50 -16.26 30.25
CA ALA A 71 -0.68 -16.59 31.06
C ALA A 71 -0.76 -18.09 31.35
N LYS A 72 -0.47 -18.94 30.35
CA LYS A 72 -0.42 -20.40 30.50
C LYS A 72 0.69 -20.84 31.46
N GLU A 73 1.89 -20.26 31.34
CA GLU A 73 3.03 -20.56 32.23
C GLU A 73 2.71 -20.23 33.70
N LYS A 74 2.08 -19.07 33.96
CA LYS A 74 1.66 -18.67 35.32
C LYS A 74 0.56 -19.55 35.92
N GLN A 75 -0.29 -20.15 35.09
CA GLN A 75 -1.28 -21.12 35.54
C GLN A 75 -0.62 -22.45 35.88
N ALA A 76 0.32 -22.90 35.05
CA ALA A 76 1.08 -24.13 35.29
C ALA A 76 1.95 -24.07 36.55
N SER A 77 2.45 -22.89 36.96
CA SER A 77 3.20 -22.72 38.21
C SER A 77 2.34 -22.57 39.47
N LYS A 78 1.00 -22.46 39.32
CA LYS A 78 0.05 -22.31 40.43
C LYS A 78 -0.69 -23.60 40.77
N SER A 79 -0.66 -24.60 39.89
CA SER A 79 -0.99 -26.00 40.19
C SER A 79 0.26 -26.74 40.63
#